data_AF-A0AAX6MX73-F1
#
_entry.id   AF-A0AAX6MX73-F1
#
_cell.length_a   1.000
_cell.length_b   1.000
_cell.length_c   1.000
_cell.angle_alpha   90.00
_cell.angle_beta   90.00
_cell.angle_gamma   90.00
#
_symmetry.space_group_name_H-M   'P 1'
#
loop_
_entity.id
_entity.type
_entity.pdbx_description
1 polymer ?
#
loop_
_entity_poly.entity_id
_entity_poly.type
_entity_poly.pdbx_seq_one_letter_code
_entity_poly.pdbx_strand_id
1 'polypeptide(L)'
;MNLIVAFAVSLKHKLRFEPYTYYEDLSELVEHLDTFARAATEEHTIKPKVGLFKAVGENLGLSFAASNPRKLMKKAQSPLGNLPLEILCYLTAYVDELALNGQLPIPMQQTSAYNQLQALNDVLVGTERVLNTPLPIAYAIAISQITWIYVFLLPFQLFLELDWITIPATVAASYIILGIFFIGHEVENPFGNDVNDLPLDLFCQQIVQDMETIAARPKPRISEWVEHPKNKVLYPHSESGYSVWEQRPESAIRNALRNRPHAGFEKLDEKGIKEAHTV
;
A
#
# COMPACT_ATOMS: atom_id res chain seq x y z
N MET A 1 -14.71 -10.48 -4.53
CA MET A 1 -13.44 -10.08 -5.17
C MET A 1 -13.49 -8.64 -5.62
N ASN A 2 -14.34 -8.26 -6.58
CA ASN A 2 -14.43 -6.87 -7.08
C ASN A 2 -14.65 -5.83 -5.96
N LEU A 3 -15.45 -6.13 -4.93
CA LEU A 3 -15.62 -5.22 -3.78
C LEU A 3 -14.33 -5.02 -2.96
N ILE A 4 -13.44 -6.01 -2.89
CA ILE A 4 -12.15 -5.89 -2.20
C ILE A 4 -11.22 -4.97 -3.01
N VAL A 5 -11.22 -5.12 -4.34
CA VAL A 5 -10.51 -4.23 -5.25
C VAL A 5 -11.09 -2.81 -5.16
N ALA A 6 -12.41 -2.68 -5.20
CA ALA A 6 -13.12 -1.41 -5.08
C ALA A 6 -12.77 -0.68 -3.77
N PHE A 7 -12.64 -1.42 -2.66
CA PHE A 7 -12.17 -0.86 -1.39
C PHE A 7 -10.76 -0.26 -1.52
N ALA A 8 -9.80 -0.98 -2.10
CA ALA A 8 -8.44 -0.48 -2.29
C ALA A 8 -8.38 0.75 -3.20
N VAL A 9 -9.07 0.70 -4.35
CA VAL A 9 -9.11 1.81 -5.33
C VAL A 9 -9.83 3.03 -4.76
N SER A 10 -10.99 2.84 -4.11
CA SER A 10 -11.70 3.94 -3.45
C SER A 10 -10.89 4.56 -2.30
N LEU A 11 -10.12 3.76 -1.56
CA LEU A 11 -9.23 4.27 -0.51
C LEU A 11 -8.16 5.18 -1.10
N LYS A 12 -7.53 4.77 -2.21
CA LYS A 12 -6.58 5.62 -2.95
C LYS A 12 -7.21 6.97 -3.33
N HIS A 13 -8.37 6.96 -4.00
CA HIS A 13 -9.04 8.20 -4.42
C HIS A 13 -9.40 9.09 -3.21
N LYS A 14 -9.85 8.47 -2.12
CA LYS A 14 -10.13 9.20 -0.88
C LYS A 14 -8.88 9.88 -0.32
N LEU A 15 -7.73 9.19 -0.28
CA LEU A 15 -6.47 9.76 0.20
C LEU A 15 -5.97 10.91 -0.69
N ARG A 16 -6.30 10.88 -1.99
CA ARG A 16 -6.00 11.96 -2.95
C ARG A 16 -7.04 13.10 -2.97
N PHE A 17 -8.03 13.07 -2.08
CA PHE A 17 -9.14 14.03 -2.05
C PHE A 17 -9.97 14.06 -3.36
N GLU A 18 -10.19 12.88 -3.93
CA GLU A 18 -10.96 12.65 -5.15
C GLU A 18 -12.32 12.00 -4.78
N PRO A 19 -13.37 12.78 -4.45
CA PRO A 19 -14.52 12.25 -3.74
C PRO A 19 -15.62 11.63 -4.61
N TYR A 20 -15.47 11.67 -5.94
CA TYR A 20 -16.48 11.21 -6.89
C TYR A 20 -16.17 9.80 -7.43
N THR A 21 -17.11 9.22 -8.17
CA THR A 21 -17.02 7.85 -8.69
C THR A 21 -16.73 7.77 -10.19
N TYR A 22 -16.63 8.90 -10.90
CA TYR A 22 -16.48 8.93 -12.37
C TYR A 22 -15.09 8.49 -12.90
N TYR A 23 -14.16 8.10 -12.03
CA TYR A 23 -12.81 7.70 -12.41
C TYR A 23 -12.84 6.37 -13.18
N GLU A 24 -11.98 6.22 -14.19
CA GLU A 24 -12.03 5.08 -15.11
C GLU A 24 -11.77 3.75 -14.39
N ASP A 25 -10.91 3.75 -13.38
CA ASP A 25 -10.54 2.59 -12.57
C ASP A 25 -11.51 2.30 -11.42
N LEU A 26 -12.41 3.23 -11.08
CA LEU A 26 -13.35 3.10 -9.97
C LEU A 26 -14.80 2.91 -10.43
N SER A 27 -15.22 3.62 -11.48
CA SER A 27 -16.61 3.71 -11.93
C SER A 27 -17.26 2.33 -12.12
N GLU A 28 -16.65 1.47 -12.94
CA GLU A 28 -17.18 0.13 -13.22
C GLU A 28 -17.25 -0.77 -11.97
N LEU A 29 -16.39 -0.53 -10.97
CA LEU A 29 -16.35 -1.31 -9.74
C LEU A 29 -17.47 -0.95 -8.76
N VAL A 30 -17.98 0.29 -8.79
CA VAL A 30 -18.92 0.80 -7.77
C VAL A 30 -20.24 1.30 -8.34
N GLU A 31 -20.40 1.40 -9.66
CA GLU A 31 -21.63 1.89 -10.31
C GLU A 31 -22.87 1.06 -9.96
N HIS A 32 -22.73 -0.21 -9.61
CA HIS A 32 -23.86 -1.05 -9.20
C HIS A 32 -24.24 -0.88 -7.71
N LEU A 33 -23.45 -0.14 -6.93
CA LEU A 33 -23.68 0.09 -5.50
C LEU A 33 -24.53 1.35 -5.29
N ASP A 34 -25.39 1.32 -4.28
CA ASP A 34 -26.07 2.51 -3.78
C ASP A 34 -25.16 3.21 -2.76
N THR A 35 -24.54 4.31 -3.17
CA THR A 35 -23.56 5.05 -2.36
C THR A 35 -23.78 6.55 -2.49
N PHE A 36 -23.44 7.29 -1.45
CA PHE A 36 -23.53 8.75 -1.46
C PHE A 36 -22.60 9.37 -2.50
N ALA A 37 -21.41 8.79 -2.67
CA ALA A 37 -20.44 9.25 -3.67
C ALA A 37 -20.98 9.11 -5.11
N ARG A 38 -21.74 8.03 -5.39
CA ARG A 38 -22.41 7.84 -6.68
C ARG A 38 -23.51 8.88 -6.88
N ALA A 39 -24.41 9.04 -5.92
CA ALA A 39 -25.49 10.03 -6.00
C ALA A 39 -24.95 11.44 -6.25
N ALA A 40 -23.88 11.82 -5.53
CA ALA A 40 -23.21 13.10 -5.72
C ALA A 40 -22.50 13.23 -7.09
N THR A 41 -22.10 12.11 -7.69
CA THR A 41 -21.49 12.08 -9.03
C THR A 41 -22.53 12.28 -10.13
N GLU A 42 -23.70 11.64 -10.02
CA GLU A 42 -24.80 11.77 -10.97
C GLU A 42 -25.31 13.23 -11.07
N GLU A 43 -25.30 13.96 -9.95
CA GLU A 43 -25.65 15.38 -9.92
C GLU A 43 -24.53 16.30 -10.45
N HIS A 44 -23.28 15.84 -10.50
CA HIS A 44 -22.11 16.59 -10.97
C HIS A 44 -21.65 16.09 -12.35
N THR A 45 -22.30 16.58 -13.41
CA THR A 45 -22.05 16.18 -14.82
C THR A 45 -20.80 16.79 -15.48
N ILE A 46 -19.82 17.31 -14.73
CA ILE A 46 -18.68 18.03 -15.32
C ILE A 46 -17.34 17.37 -14.95
N LYS A 47 -16.77 16.59 -15.88
CA LYS A 47 -15.34 16.25 -15.85
C LYS A 47 -14.52 17.56 -15.88
N PRO A 48 -13.70 17.88 -14.87
CA PRO A 48 -12.88 19.08 -14.93
C PRO A 48 -11.84 18.95 -16.05
N LYS A 49 -11.99 19.73 -17.13
CA LYS A 49 -10.94 19.84 -18.15
C LYS A 49 -9.76 20.59 -17.55
N VAL A 50 -8.62 19.93 -17.39
CA VAL A 50 -7.38 20.58 -16.96
C VAL A 50 -6.89 21.45 -18.13
N GLY A 51 -6.84 22.77 -17.95
CA GLY A 51 -6.35 23.67 -18.99
C GLY A 51 -4.84 23.54 -19.18
N LEU A 52 -4.36 23.65 -20.42
CA LEU A 52 -2.94 23.53 -20.81
C LEU A 52 -1.99 24.41 -19.97
N PHE A 53 -2.39 25.64 -19.63
CA PHE A 53 -1.62 26.54 -18.75
C PHE A 53 -1.49 26.03 -17.31
N LYS A 54 -2.47 25.28 -16.83
CA LYS A 54 -2.47 24.72 -15.48
C LYS A 54 -1.53 23.52 -15.38
N ALA A 55 -1.52 22.66 -16.41
CA ALA A 55 -0.60 21.53 -16.50
C ALA A 55 0.87 21.97 -16.63
N VAL A 56 1.14 23.05 -17.36
CA VAL A 56 2.49 23.64 -17.46
C VAL A 56 2.92 24.29 -16.15
N GLY A 57 2.00 24.95 -15.43
CA GLY A 57 2.28 25.55 -14.11
C GLY A 57 2.56 24.52 -13.01
N GLU A 58 1.85 23.38 -13.02
CA GLU A 58 2.11 22.24 -12.12
C GLU A 58 3.46 21.57 -12.42
N ASN A 59 3.80 21.35 -13.70
CA ASN A 59 5.12 20.80 -14.09
C ASN A 59 6.31 21.73 -13.80
N LEU A 60 6.08 23.02 -13.58
CA LEU A 60 7.12 24.01 -13.25
C LEU A 60 7.26 24.25 -11.74
N GLY A 61 6.48 23.56 -10.89
CA GLY A 61 6.60 23.65 -9.43
C GLY A 61 6.23 25.02 -8.85
N LEU A 62 5.48 25.85 -9.58
CA LEU A 62 5.07 27.17 -9.11
C LEU A 62 3.92 27.01 -8.11
N SER A 63 4.19 27.25 -6.82
CA SER A 63 3.25 27.05 -5.70
C SER A 63 1.90 27.80 -5.84
N PHE A 64 1.85 28.87 -6.62
CA PHE A 64 0.61 29.60 -6.93
C PHE A 64 -0.32 28.88 -7.93
N ALA A 65 0.16 27.87 -8.64
CA ALA A 65 -0.61 27.07 -9.61
C ALA A 65 -1.11 25.73 -9.04
N ALA A 66 -0.59 25.29 -7.89
CA ALA A 66 -1.00 24.05 -7.24
C ALA A 66 -2.48 24.13 -6.84
N SER A 67 -3.32 23.27 -7.43
CA SER A 67 -4.74 23.30 -7.11
C SER A 67 -5.00 22.67 -5.74
N ASN A 68 -5.69 23.42 -4.86
CA ASN A 68 -6.06 22.93 -3.53
C ASN A 68 -6.80 21.59 -3.68
N PRO A 69 -6.25 20.47 -3.18
CA PRO A 69 -6.81 19.14 -3.40
C PRO A 69 -8.19 19.00 -2.73
N ARG A 70 -8.47 19.78 -1.69
CA ARG A 70 -9.77 19.80 -0.99
C ARG A 70 -10.83 20.69 -1.67
N LYS A 71 -10.51 21.33 -2.79
CA LYS A 71 -11.43 22.26 -3.48
C LYS A 71 -12.70 21.57 -3.96
N LEU A 72 -12.59 20.34 -4.45
CA LEU A 72 -13.73 19.55 -4.93
C LEU A 72 -14.69 19.25 -3.78
N MET A 73 -14.17 18.79 -2.63
CA MET A 73 -14.98 18.53 -1.44
C MET A 73 -15.69 19.78 -0.92
N LYS A 74 -15.03 20.94 -0.92
CA LYS A 74 -15.65 22.21 -0.48
C LYS A 74 -16.75 22.71 -1.42
N LYS A 75 -16.73 22.30 -2.69
CA LYS A 75 -17.70 22.73 -3.71
C LYS A 75 -18.90 21.77 -3.81
N ALA A 76 -18.80 20.57 -3.24
CA ALA A 76 -19.87 19.59 -3.27
C ALA A 76 -21.16 20.16 -2.66
N GLN A 77 -22.27 20.01 -3.39
CA GLN A 77 -23.60 20.46 -2.96
C GLN A 77 -24.38 19.36 -2.24
N SER A 78 -23.86 18.13 -2.32
CA SER A 78 -24.50 16.90 -1.85
C SER A 78 -23.52 16.12 -0.97
N PRO A 79 -24.02 15.29 -0.04
CA PRO A 79 -23.16 14.49 0.82
C PRO A 79 -22.33 13.52 -0.04
N LEU A 80 -21.01 13.60 0.09
CA LEU A 80 -20.08 12.74 -0.64
C LEU A 80 -19.91 11.35 0.01
N GLY A 81 -20.26 11.23 1.30
CA GLY A 81 -20.13 9.99 2.06
C GLY A 81 -18.68 9.56 2.32
N ASN A 82 -18.51 8.30 2.68
CA ASN A 82 -17.22 7.65 2.87
C ASN A 82 -17.21 6.36 2.07
N LEU A 83 -16.91 6.48 0.77
CA LEU A 83 -17.05 5.37 -0.18
C LEU A 83 -16.33 4.07 0.26
N PRO A 84 -15.06 4.08 0.73
CA PRO A 84 -14.43 2.85 1.25
C PRO A 84 -15.19 2.21 2.41
N LEU A 85 -15.74 3.03 3.32
CA LEU A 85 -16.54 2.54 4.45
C LEU A 85 -17.89 1.98 3.99
N GLU A 86 -18.54 2.63 3.03
CA GLU A 86 -19.78 2.15 2.41
C GLU A 86 -19.55 0.79 1.72
N ILE A 87 -18.42 0.62 1.01
CA ILE A 87 -18.01 -0.66 0.43
C ILE A 87 -17.78 -1.74 1.50
N LEU A 88 -17.19 -1.38 2.65
CA LEU A 88 -17.05 -2.30 3.77
C LEU A 88 -18.40 -2.77 4.33
N CYS A 89 -19.42 -1.91 4.35
CA CYS A 89 -20.78 -2.31 4.70
C CYS A 89 -21.32 -3.38 3.75
N TYR A 90 -21.14 -3.20 2.42
CA TYR A 90 -21.52 -4.21 1.43
C TYR A 90 -20.75 -5.53 1.59
N LEU A 91 -19.43 -5.46 1.86
CA LEU A 91 -18.61 -6.65 2.14
C LEU A 91 -19.08 -7.38 3.41
N THR A 92 -19.50 -6.65 4.43
CA THR A 92 -20.02 -7.22 5.67
C THR A 92 -21.34 -7.94 5.42
N ALA A 93 -22.28 -7.30 4.72
CA ALA A 93 -23.55 -7.92 4.33
C ALA A 93 -23.33 -9.19 3.48
N TYR A 94 -22.32 -9.20 2.61
CA TYR A 94 -21.95 -10.39 1.85
C TYR A 94 -21.47 -11.53 2.76
N VAL A 95 -20.62 -11.26 3.77
CA VAL A 95 -20.17 -12.28 4.72
C VAL A 95 -21.32 -12.79 5.59
N ASP A 96 -22.24 -11.91 6.00
CA ASP A 96 -23.45 -12.29 6.74
C ASP A 96 -24.29 -13.30 5.95
N GLU A 97 -24.53 -13.03 4.66
CA GLU A 97 -25.24 -13.93 3.75
C GLU A 97 -24.51 -15.28 3.59
N LEU A 98 -23.18 -15.30 3.46
CA LEU A 98 -22.41 -16.56 3.40
C LEU A 98 -22.58 -17.40 4.66
N ALA A 99 -22.64 -16.76 5.83
CA ALA A 99 -22.84 -17.42 7.11
C ALA A 99 -24.28 -17.97 7.24
N LEU A 100 -25.29 -17.17 6.89
CA LEU A 100 -26.70 -17.56 6.92
C LEU A 100 -27.01 -18.71 5.96
N ASN A 101 -26.40 -18.71 4.77
CA ASN A 101 -26.55 -19.77 3.78
C ASN A 101 -25.75 -21.05 4.10
N GLY A 102 -25.09 -21.12 5.27
CA GLY A 102 -24.35 -22.29 5.72
C GLY A 102 -23.06 -22.57 4.93
N GLN A 103 -22.56 -21.60 4.14
CA GLN A 103 -21.32 -21.74 3.38
C GLN A 103 -20.07 -21.59 4.25
N LEU A 104 -20.23 -21.00 5.45
CA LEU A 104 -19.22 -20.93 6.51
C LEU A 104 -19.72 -21.71 7.75
N PRO A 105 -19.72 -23.06 7.72
CA PRO A 105 -20.34 -23.86 8.77
C PRO A 105 -19.58 -23.86 10.09
N ILE A 106 -18.28 -23.52 10.07
CA ILE A 106 -17.43 -23.51 11.27
C ILE A 106 -17.42 -22.09 11.84
N PRO A 107 -17.87 -21.86 13.10
CA PRO A 107 -17.93 -20.51 13.68
C PRO A 107 -16.59 -19.77 13.67
N MET A 108 -15.48 -20.50 13.87
CA MET A 108 -14.13 -19.93 13.82
C MET A 108 -13.79 -19.32 12.44
N GLN A 109 -14.34 -19.84 11.34
CA GLN A 109 -14.15 -19.27 10.00
C GLN A 109 -14.92 -17.95 9.86
N GLN A 110 -16.12 -17.87 10.42
CA GLN A 110 -16.92 -16.64 10.43
C GLN A 110 -16.20 -15.54 11.22
N THR A 111 -15.73 -15.85 12.45
CA THR A 111 -14.92 -14.92 13.25
C THR A 111 -13.67 -14.47 12.49
N SER A 112 -12.97 -15.41 11.83
CA SER A 112 -11.80 -15.05 11.02
C SER A 112 -12.17 -14.11 9.87
N ALA A 113 -13.32 -14.26 9.22
CA ALA A 113 -13.76 -13.38 8.14
C ALA A 113 -14.04 -11.96 8.65
N TYR A 114 -14.78 -11.82 9.76
CA TYR A 114 -15.01 -10.50 10.38
C TYR A 114 -13.73 -9.83 10.86
N ASN A 115 -12.77 -10.60 11.39
CA ASN A 115 -11.47 -10.04 11.79
C ASN A 115 -10.72 -9.45 10.59
N GLN A 116 -10.81 -10.05 9.40
CA GLN A 116 -10.20 -9.49 8.19
C GLN A 116 -10.94 -8.24 7.69
N LEU A 117 -12.27 -8.19 7.81
CA LEU A 117 -13.03 -6.96 7.53
C LEU A 117 -12.68 -5.83 8.50
N GLN A 118 -12.50 -6.15 9.78
CA GLN A 118 -12.02 -5.19 10.78
C GLN A 118 -10.62 -4.71 10.44
N ALA A 119 -9.72 -5.58 9.99
CA ALA A 119 -8.38 -5.17 9.56
C ALA A 119 -8.42 -4.17 8.38
N LEU A 120 -9.33 -4.35 7.42
CA LEU A 120 -9.54 -3.35 6.35
C LEU A 120 -10.03 -2.01 6.91
N ASN A 121 -10.97 -2.04 7.85
CA ASN A 121 -11.45 -0.82 8.52
C ASN A 121 -10.32 -0.11 9.31
N ASP A 122 -9.47 -0.88 10.00
CA ASP A 122 -8.33 -0.33 10.73
C ASP A 122 -7.31 0.35 9.80
N VAL A 123 -7.10 -0.20 8.59
CA VAL A 123 -6.28 0.44 7.54
C VAL A 123 -6.92 1.73 7.04
N LEU A 124 -8.24 1.75 6.80
CA LEU A 124 -8.97 2.96 6.41
C LEU A 124 -8.80 4.05 7.47
N VAL A 125 -9.09 3.76 8.74
CA VAL A 125 -8.97 4.73 9.84
C VAL A 125 -7.52 5.14 10.07
N GLY A 126 -6.58 4.21 9.94
CA GLY A 126 -5.15 4.46 10.08
C GLY A 126 -4.63 5.46 9.06
N THR A 127 -5.01 5.28 7.80
CA THR A 127 -4.63 6.19 6.70
C THR A 127 -5.37 7.53 6.77
N GLU A 128 -6.65 7.54 7.17
CA GLU A 128 -7.37 8.79 7.48
C GLU A 128 -6.70 9.58 8.60
N ARG A 129 -6.19 8.91 9.64
CA ARG A 129 -5.47 9.57 10.72
C ARG A 129 -4.22 10.26 10.19
N VAL A 130 -3.40 9.55 9.40
CA VAL A 130 -2.19 10.14 8.78
C VAL A 130 -2.56 11.35 7.92
N LEU A 131 -3.60 11.24 7.09
CA LEU A 131 -4.07 12.34 6.21
C LEU A 131 -4.62 13.55 6.99
N ASN A 132 -5.30 13.30 8.11
CA ASN A 132 -5.99 14.33 8.90
C ASN A 132 -5.17 14.89 10.06
N THR A 133 -3.98 14.36 10.33
CA THR A 133 -3.02 14.92 11.30
C THR A 133 -1.80 15.53 10.61
N PRO A 134 -1.95 16.51 9.69
CA PRO A 134 -0.81 17.25 9.17
C PRO A 134 -0.17 18.10 10.27
N LEU A 135 1.04 18.61 10.02
CA LEU A 135 1.63 19.61 10.90
C LEU A 135 0.69 20.82 11.01
N PRO A 136 0.56 21.45 12.19
CA PRO A 136 -0.29 22.61 12.30
C PRO A 136 0.20 23.70 11.32
N ILE A 137 -0.72 24.26 10.53
CA ILE A 137 -0.41 25.17 9.42
C ILE A 137 0.49 26.35 9.87
N ALA A 138 0.28 26.85 11.09
CA ALA A 138 1.10 27.92 11.65
C ALA A 138 2.58 27.54 11.78
N TYR A 139 2.89 26.28 12.13
CA TYR A 139 4.27 25.78 12.21
C TYR A 139 4.91 25.71 10.82
N ALA A 140 4.21 25.16 9.83
CA ALA A 140 4.72 25.09 8.45
C ALA A 140 5.03 26.48 7.88
N ILE A 141 4.12 27.45 8.08
CA ILE A 141 4.32 28.84 7.66
C ILE A 141 5.50 29.46 8.39
N ALA A 142 5.60 29.30 9.71
CA ALA A 142 6.68 29.88 10.50
C ALA A 142 8.05 29.31 10.12
N ILE A 143 8.16 27.98 9.93
CA ILE A 143 9.41 27.33 9.49
C ILE A 143 9.83 27.89 8.13
N SER A 144 8.90 27.98 7.17
CA SER A 144 9.19 28.56 5.86
C SER A 144 9.70 30.00 5.96
N GLN A 145 9.00 30.86 6.72
CA GLN A 145 9.39 32.26 6.90
C GLN A 145 10.77 32.40 7.55
N ILE A 146 11.04 31.65 8.62
CA ILE A 146 12.32 31.68 9.33
C ILE A 146 13.45 31.21 8.43
N THR A 147 13.26 30.11 7.68
CA THR A 147 14.28 29.58 6.76
C THR A 147 14.64 30.61 5.69
N TRP A 148 13.65 31.27 5.08
CA TRP A 148 13.90 32.32 4.08
C TRP A 148 14.62 33.52 4.69
N ILE A 149 14.16 34.02 5.84
CA ILE A 149 14.81 35.14 6.54
C ILE A 149 16.27 34.79 6.88
N TYR A 150 16.51 33.58 7.38
CA TYR A 150 17.86 33.12 7.72
C TYR A 150 18.78 33.07 6.50
N VAL A 151 18.34 32.48 5.38
CA VAL A 151 19.12 32.43 4.14
C VAL A 151 19.44 33.83 3.61
N PHE A 152 18.51 34.79 3.71
CA PHE A 152 18.75 36.18 3.31
C PHE A 152 19.71 36.93 4.25
N LEU A 153 19.73 36.60 5.55
CA LEU A 153 20.61 37.24 6.53
C LEU A 153 22.03 36.63 6.56
N LEU A 154 22.17 35.38 6.15
CA LEU A 154 23.43 34.63 6.11
C LEU A 154 24.61 35.36 5.43
N PRO A 155 24.48 36.04 4.27
CA PRO A 155 25.58 36.78 3.67
C PRO A 155 26.06 37.95 4.51
N PHE A 156 25.17 38.66 5.20
CA PHE A 156 25.56 39.77 6.06
C PHE A 156 26.32 39.29 7.30
N GLN A 157 25.98 38.09 7.81
CA GLN A 157 26.68 37.47 8.92
C GLN A 157 28.11 37.07 8.54
N LEU A 158 28.31 36.48 7.35
CA LEU A 158 29.61 35.92 6.93
C LEU A 158 30.54 36.94 6.24
N PHE A 159 30.03 38.11 5.83
CA PHE A 159 30.81 39.09 5.06
C PHE A 159 32.09 39.55 5.79
N LEU A 160 32.01 39.79 7.09
CA LEU A 160 33.14 40.31 7.88
C LEU A 160 34.30 39.32 8.04
N GLU A 161 34.06 38.02 7.87
CA GLU A 161 35.06 36.98 8.04
C GLU A 161 35.61 36.45 6.71
N LEU A 162 34.79 36.45 5.65
CA LEU A 162 35.09 35.76 4.38
C LEU A 162 35.20 36.70 3.16
N ASP A 163 34.88 37.99 3.28
CA ASP A 163 34.89 38.98 2.19
C ASP A 163 34.23 38.46 0.88
N TRP A 164 35.00 38.26 -0.19
CA TRP A 164 34.52 37.78 -1.48
C TRP A 164 34.13 36.30 -1.48
N ILE A 165 34.69 35.50 -0.58
CA ILE A 165 34.38 34.07 -0.44
C ILE A 165 32.98 33.89 0.15
N THR A 166 32.42 34.92 0.79
CA THR A 166 31.04 34.92 1.30
C THR A 166 30.02 34.57 0.23
N ILE A 167 30.21 35.00 -1.02
CA ILE A 167 29.27 34.72 -2.12
C ILE A 167 29.16 33.20 -2.38
N PRO A 168 30.23 32.47 -2.77
CA PRO A 168 30.13 31.03 -2.98
C PRO A 168 29.79 30.26 -1.70
N ALA A 169 30.26 30.71 -0.53
CA ALA A 169 29.94 30.06 0.76
C ALA A 169 28.43 30.14 1.10
N THR A 170 27.82 31.31 0.92
CA THR A 170 26.38 31.52 1.19
C THR A 170 25.49 30.78 0.19
N VAL A 171 25.91 30.67 -1.08
CA VAL A 171 25.22 29.86 -2.08
C VAL A 171 25.26 28.38 -1.70
N ALA A 172 26.42 27.86 -1.30
CA ALA A 172 26.54 26.47 -0.86
C ALA A 172 25.71 26.19 0.40
N ALA A 173 25.77 27.07 1.41
CA ALA A 173 25.00 26.93 2.64
C ALA A 173 23.49 27.00 2.39
N SER A 174 23.04 27.97 1.57
CA SER A 174 21.62 28.11 1.23
C SER A 174 21.10 26.92 0.45
N TYR A 175 21.89 26.34 -0.47
CA TYR A 175 21.52 25.10 -1.16
C TYR A 175 21.29 23.94 -0.17
N ILE A 176 22.14 23.77 0.84
CA ILE A 176 21.97 22.72 1.85
C ILE A 176 20.71 22.97 2.68
N ILE A 177 20.52 24.20 3.18
CA ILE A 177 19.40 24.55 4.06
C ILE A 177 18.06 24.46 3.31
N LEU A 178 17.98 25.06 2.13
CA LEU A 178 16.77 25.03 1.29
C LEU A 178 16.51 23.61 0.78
N GLY A 179 17.56 22.84 0.45
CA GLY A 179 17.42 21.44 0.05
C GLY A 179 16.74 20.61 1.14
N ILE A 180 17.18 20.73 2.39
CA ILE A 180 16.54 20.04 3.54
C ILE A 180 15.09 20.52 3.71
N PHE A 181 14.83 21.83 3.57
CA PHE A 181 13.48 22.39 3.67
C PHE A 181 12.53 21.82 2.62
N PHE A 182 12.95 21.75 1.34
CA PHE A 182 12.12 21.21 0.27
C PHE A 182 11.88 19.71 0.42
N ILE A 183 12.90 18.92 0.80
CA ILE A 183 12.74 17.49 1.08
C ILE A 183 11.73 17.28 2.22
N GLY A 184 11.84 18.07 3.30
CA GLY A 184 10.90 17.99 4.42
C GLY A 184 9.46 18.31 4.01
N HIS A 185 9.28 19.22 3.06
CA HIS A 185 7.96 19.57 2.53
C HIS A 185 7.36 18.45 1.66
N GLU A 186 8.16 17.83 0.79
CA GLU A 186 7.71 16.69 -0.03
C GLU A 186 7.31 15.49 0.83
N VAL A 187 8.07 15.19 1.89
CA VAL A 187 7.79 14.05 2.78
C VAL A 187 6.53 14.24 3.66
N GLU A 188 6.00 15.47 3.75
CA GLU A 188 4.82 15.76 4.58
C GLU A 188 3.51 15.16 4.03
N ASN A 189 3.39 15.02 2.70
CA ASN A 189 2.16 14.54 2.05
C ASN A 189 2.38 13.24 1.24
N PRO A 190 2.55 12.08 1.89
CA PRO A 190 2.97 10.85 1.21
C PRO A 190 1.92 10.23 0.26
N PHE A 191 0.69 10.73 0.24
CA PHE A 191 -0.42 10.18 -0.54
C PHE A 191 -0.77 11.01 -1.79
N GLY A 192 0.05 12.02 -2.11
CA GLY A 192 -0.19 12.89 -3.25
C GLY A 192 0.09 12.22 -4.61
N ASN A 193 0.53 13.05 -5.55
CA ASN A 193 0.85 12.66 -6.92
C ASN A 193 2.29 13.07 -7.30
N ASP A 194 3.11 13.49 -6.33
CA ASP A 194 4.49 13.87 -6.58
C ASP A 194 5.34 12.62 -6.84
N VAL A 195 6.48 12.80 -7.51
CA VAL A 195 7.36 11.68 -7.91
C VAL A 195 7.88 10.89 -6.70
N ASN A 196 8.02 11.55 -5.55
CA ASN A 196 8.53 10.99 -4.31
C ASN A 196 7.42 10.45 -3.39
N ASP A 197 6.14 10.58 -3.78
CA ASP A 197 5.00 10.06 -3.02
C ASP A 197 4.87 8.54 -3.16
N LEU A 198 4.01 7.95 -2.33
CA LEU A 198 3.72 6.52 -2.41
C LEU A 198 3.05 6.18 -3.75
N PRO A 199 3.50 5.14 -4.47
CA PRO A 199 2.91 4.74 -5.75
C PRO A 199 1.60 3.96 -5.53
N LEU A 200 0.57 4.64 -5.04
CA LEU A 200 -0.71 4.03 -4.67
C LEU A 200 -1.42 3.33 -5.86
N ASP A 201 -1.24 3.85 -7.08
CA ASP A 201 -1.75 3.20 -8.29
C ASP A 201 -1.12 1.84 -8.52
N LEU A 202 0.20 1.72 -8.30
CA LEU A 202 0.92 0.44 -8.41
C LEU A 202 0.44 -0.54 -7.34
N PHE A 203 0.22 -0.08 -6.10
CA PHE A 203 -0.32 -0.93 -5.04
C PHE A 203 -1.72 -1.44 -5.37
N CYS A 204 -2.60 -0.60 -5.93
CA CYS A 204 -3.92 -1.02 -6.37
C CYS A 204 -3.84 -2.05 -7.51
N GLN A 205 -2.98 -1.82 -8.51
CA GLN A 205 -2.76 -2.75 -9.61
C GLN A 205 -2.22 -4.10 -9.11
N GLN A 206 -1.30 -4.09 -8.15
CA GLN A 206 -0.80 -5.31 -7.54
C GLN A 206 -1.91 -6.09 -6.81
N ILE A 207 -2.77 -5.40 -6.06
CA ILE A 207 -3.93 -6.04 -5.40
C ILE A 207 -4.88 -6.65 -6.43
N VAL A 208 -5.15 -5.95 -7.55
CA VAL A 208 -5.96 -6.50 -8.66
C VAL A 208 -5.32 -7.79 -9.18
N GLN A 209 -4.04 -7.75 -9.51
CA GLN A 209 -3.30 -8.89 -10.05
C GLN A 209 -3.28 -10.08 -9.07
N ASP A 210 -3.09 -9.83 -7.78
CA ASP A 210 -3.12 -10.86 -6.73
C ASP A 210 -4.52 -11.48 -6.61
N MET A 211 -5.58 -10.67 -6.64
CA MET A 211 -6.96 -11.14 -6.59
C MET A 211 -7.32 -11.98 -7.81
N GLU A 212 -6.92 -11.56 -9.01
CA GLU A 212 -7.10 -12.32 -10.24
C GLU A 212 -6.32 -13.63 -10.21
N THR A 213 -5.08 -13.61 -9.75
CA THR A 213 -4.23 -14.81 -9.64
C THR A 213 -4.82 -15.83 -8.67
N ILE A 214 -5.33 -15.38 -7.52
CA ILE A 214 -5.98 -16.25 -6.53
C ILE A 214 -7.30 -16.80 -7.09
N ALA A 215 -8.09 -15.98 -7.80
CA ALA A 215 -9.36 -16.38 -8.38
C ALA A 215 -9.22 -17.30 -9.61
N ALA A 216 -8.06 -17.28 -10.29
CA ALA A 216 -7.81 -18.06 -11.50
C ALA A 216 -7.81 -19.57 -11.28
N ARG A 217 -7.71 -20.05 -10.02
CA ARG A 217 -7.71 -21.47 -9.69
C ARG A 217 -8.76 -21.79 -8.63
N PRO A 218 -9.44 -22.94 -8.73
CA PRO A 218 -10.33 -23.38 -7.66
C PRO A 218 -9.53 -23.69 -6.40
N LYS A 219 -10.23 -23.69 -5.25
CA LYS A 219 -9.65 -24.11 -3.97
C LYS A 219 -9.00 -25.50 -4.12
N PRO A 220 -7.70 -25.64 -3.83
CA PRO A 220 -6.99 -26.90 -4.02
C PRO A 220 -7.51 -27.97 -3.06
N ARG A 221 -7.64 -29.21 -3.55
CA ARG A 221 -7.96 -30.37 -2.71
C ARG A 221 -6.67 -31.05 -2.26
N ILE A 222 -6.70 -31.68 -1.09
CA ILE A 222 -5.54 -32.38 -0.52
C ILE A 222 -4.97 -33.39 -1.51
N SER A 223 -5.84 -34.17 -2.17
CA SER A 223 -5.44 -35.19 -3.14
C SER A 223 -4.74 -34.62 -4.38
N GLU A 224 -4.94 -33.36 -4.73
CA GLU A 224 -4.36 -32.76 -5.94
C GLU A 224 -2.88 -32.39 -5.76
N TRP A 225 -2.45 -32.09 -4.53
CA TRP A 225 -1.08 -31.61 -4.28
C TRP A 225 -0.31 -32.43 -3.25
N VAL A 226 -0.97 -32.98 -2.21
CA VAL A 226 -0.31 -33.83 -1.21
C VAL A 226 -0.01 -35.19 -1.81
N GLU A 227 -0.99 -35.82 -2.44
CA GLU A 227 -0.86 -37.16 -3.04
C GLU A 227 -0.16 -37.13 -4.41
N HIS A 228 0.18 -35.94 -4.90
CA HIS A 228 0.77 -35.76 -6.21
C HIS A 228 2.12 -36.51 -6.30
N PRO A 229 2.40 -37.28 -7.37
CA PRO A 229 3.62 -38.10 -7.46
C PRO A 229 4.92 -37.29 -7.38
N LYS A 230 4.89 -36.03 -7.82
CA LYS A 230 6.04 -35.11 -7.72
C LYS A 230 6.21 -34.49 -6.34
N ASN A 231 5.27 -34.67 -5.41
CA ASN A 231 5.39 -34.18 -4.05
C ASN A 231 6.37 -35.06 -3.26
N LYS A 232 7.62 -34.60 -3.17
CA LYS A 232 8.67 -35.23 -2.37
C LYS A 232 8.49 -34.87 -0.89
N VAL A 233 7.67 -35.64 -0.17
CA VAL A 233 7.17 -35.34 1.20
C VAL A 233 8.28 -35.02 2.19
N LEU A 234 9.44 -35.69 2.08
CA LEU A 234 10.59 -35.48 2.98
C LEU A 234 11.82 -34.85 2.30
N TYR A 235 11.66 -34.15 1.18
CA TYR A 235 12.76 -33.41 0.57
C TYR A 235 13.39 -32.40 1.56
N PRO A 236 14.73 -32.22 1.58
CA PRO A 236 15.76 -32.83 0.74
C PRO A 236 16.33 -34.16 1.27
N HIS A 237 15.77 -34.71 2.35
CA HIS A 237 16.27 -35.92 3.01
C HIS A 237 15.81 -37.21 2.32
N SER A 238 14.70 -37.17 1.61
CA SER A 238 14.26 -38.25 0.74
C SER A 238 13.67 -37.70 -0.55
N GLU A 239 14.02 -38.34 -1.66
CA GLU A 239 13.42 -38.05 -2.96
C GLU A 239 12.12 -38.81 -3.22
N SER A 240 11.70 -39.65 -2.28
CA SER A 240 10.50 -40.50 -2.46
C SER A 240 9.23 -39.66 -2.37
N GLY A 241 8.29 -39.93 -3.27
CA GLY A 241 6.98 -39.27 -3.32
C GLY A 241 6.01 -39.76 -2.24
N TYR A 242 4.82 -39.15 -2.20
CA TYR A 242 3.77 -39.47 -1.23
C TYR A 242 3.39 -40.96 -1.20
N SER A 243 3.11 -41.57 -2.34
CA SER A 243 2.69 -42.97 -2.45
C SER A 243 3.68 -43.97 -1.84
N VAL A 244 4.98 -43.66 -1.88
CA VAL A 244 6.02 -44.51 -1.28
C VAL A 244 6.04 -44.37 0.25
N TRP A 245 5.81 -43.16 0.76
CA TRP A 245 5.80 -42.90 2.20
C TRP A 245 4.49 -43.36 2.86
N GLU A 246 3.37 -43.30 2.14
CA GLU A 246 2.08 -43.82 2.58
C GLU A 246 2.11 -45.32 2.87
N GLN A 247 2.84 -46.09 2.06
CA GLN A 247 2.97 -47.54 2.22
C GLN A 247 3.95 -47.96 3.35
N ARG A 248 4.71 -47.02 3.91
CA ARG A 248 5.70 -47.33 4.96
C ARG A 248 5.04 -47.43 6.33
N PRO A 249 5.54 -48.31 7.23
CA PRO A 249 5.01 -48.38 8.58
C PRO A 249 5.29 -47.08 9.33
N GLU A 250 4.38 -46.71 10.24
CA GLU A 250 4.48 -45.48 11.02
C GLU A 250 5.82 -45.35 11.78
N SER A 251 6.37 -46.47 12.25
CA SER A 251 7.69 -46.51 12.89
C SER A 251 8.80 -46.01 11.97
N ALA A 252 8.78 -46.37 10.69
CA ALA A 252 9.76 -45.90 9.71
C ALA A 252 9.60 -44.41 9.40
N ILE A 253 8.35 -43.92 9.35
CA ILE A 253 8.06 -42.48 9.17
C ILE A 253 8.57 -41.69 10.37
N ARG A 254 8.22 -42.12 11.59
CA ARG A 254 8.66 -41.47 12.84
C ARG A 254 10.18 -41.51 13.00
N ASN A 255 10.84 -42.61 12.64
CA ASN A 255 12.30 -42.72 12.66
C ASN A 255 12.95 -41.78 11.64
N ALA A 256 12.41 -41.71 10.41
CA ALA A 256 12.89 -40.78 9.39
C ALA A 256 12.74 -39.31 9.83
N LEU A 257 11.63 -38.96 10.49
CA LEU A 257 11.40 -37.63 11.06
C LEU A 257 12.33 -37.35 12.26
N ARG A 258 12.54 -38.32 13.14
CA ARG A 258 13.43 -38.19 14.30
C ARG A 258 14.89 -37.99 13.88
N ASN A 259 15.31 -38.62 12.78
CA ASN A 259 16.66 -38.49 12.25
C ASN A 259 16.88 -37.21 11.41
N ARG A 260 15.81 -36.45 11.06
CA ARG A 260 15.93 -35.21 10.25
C ARG A 260 16.94 -34.20 10.80
N PRO A 261 16.95 -33.87 12.11
CA PRO A 261 17.90 -32.90 12.64
C PRO A 261 19.36 -33.37 12.48
N HIS A 262 19.62 -34.68 12.54
CA HIS A 262 20.95 -35.27 12.45
C HIS A 262 21.47 -35.38 11.01
N ALA A 263 20.59 -35.62 10.03
CA ALA A 263 20.96 -35.75 8.62
C ALA A 263 21.53 -34.45 7.99
N GLY A 264 21.33 -33.29 8.62
CA GLY A 264 21.97 -32.04 8.24
C GLY A 264 23.43 -31.92 8.71
N PHE A 265 23.79 -32.56 9.82
CA PHE A 265 25.15 -32.56 10.38
C PHE A 265 26.08 -33.50 9.60
N GLU A 266 25.62 -34.69 9.20
CA GLU A 266 26.42 -35.62 8.38
C GLU A 266 26.87 -35.00 7.04
N LYS A 267 26.02 -34.17 6.41
CA LYS A 267 26.36 -33.46 5.17
C LYS A 267 27.38 -32.33 5.37
N LEU A 268 27.45 -31.74 6.57
CA LEU A 268 28.46 -30.73 6.92
C LEU A 268 29.81 -31.39 7.19
N ASP A 269 29.82 -32.55 7.85
CA ASP A 269 31.04 -33.34 8.08
C ASP A 269 31.63 -33.86 6.76
N GLU A 270 30.82 -34.35 5.82
CA GLU A 270 31.30 -34.78 4.49
C GLU A 270 31.86 -33.62 3.64
N LYS A 271 31.34 -32.41 3.77
CA LYS A 271 31.89 -31.21 3.09
C LYS A 271 33.16 -30.70 3.78
N GLY A 272 33.19 -30.68 5.12
CA GLY A 272 34.37 -30.31 5.89
C GLY A 272 35.55 -31.27 5.70
N ILE A 273 35.28 -32.57 5.55
CA ILE A 273 36.31 -33.58 5.25
C ILE A 273 36.85 -33.43 3.82
N LYS A 274 36.02 -33.04 2.84
CA LYS A 274 36.48 -32.80 1.46
C LYS A 274 37.31 -31.51 1.32
N GLU A 275 37.00 -30.48 2.08
CA GLU A 275 37.81 -29.24 2.09
C GLU A 275 39.13 -29.39 2.86
N ALA A 276 39.18 -30.23 3.90
CA ALA A 276 40.42 -30.52 4.64
C ALA A 276 41.44 -31.42 3.90
N HIS A 277 41.02 -32.12 2.83
CA HIS A 277 41.89 -32.96 2.01
C HIS A 277 42.35 -32.30 0.69
N THR A 278 42.06 -31.00 0.50
CA THR A 278 42.43 -30.25 -0.71
C THR A 278 43.29 -29.01 -0.42
N VAL A 279 44.04 -29.02 0.68
CA VAL A 279 45.11 -28.03 0.98
C VAL A 279 46.42 -28.76 1.24
#